data_AF-A0A948FLD0-F1
#
_entry.id   AF-A0A948FLD0-F1
#
_cell.length_a   1.000
_cell.length_b   1.000
_cell.length_c   1.000
_cell.angle_alpha   90.00
_cell.angle_beta   90.00
_cell.angle_gamma   90.00
#
_symmetry.space_group_name_H-M   'P 1'
#
loop_
_entity.id
_entity.type
_entity.pdbx_description
1 polymer ?
#
loop_
_entity_poly.entity_id
_entity_poly.type
_entity_poly.pdbx_seq_one_letter_code
_entity_poly.pdbx_strand_id
1 'polypeptide(L)'
;HGNLKLYFALTEASSFIQIYKAFKDQKSHVHPRTKLKKMLKGPYYSWEEDVKGGNIEPRNTLFELEVASKLKNAGAQLTRFDDVDFIFKKVEFNVQCKRLHSKMKVEDNISEATAQFYKRMKSRPNLKGIICLSIDKLTGKENMFLKVKSPDEIRLKLDTIENSFLDKYRALWHNLVNINILAVLIFVHIVAIIEEQPHDLLTSCCDIAFDVIPIKGIQTVDYNLIAEMGKRLED
;
A
#
# COMPACT_ATOMS: atom_id res chain seq x y z
N HIS A 1 24.58 10.24 5.59
CA HIS A 1 23.67 9.72 4.54
C HIS A 1 23.76 8.20 4.28
N GLY A 2 24.71 7.46 4.87
CA GLY A 2 24.82 6.00 4.66
C GLY A 2 23.58 5.20 5.06
N ASN A 3 23.03 5.46 6.26
CA ASN A 3 21.80 4.80 6.75
C ASN A 3 20.60 4.99 5.82
N LEU A 4 20.52 6.15 5.16
CA LEU A 4 19.43 6.46 4.25
C LEU A 4 19.51 5.66 2.94
N LYS A 5 20.72 5.51 2.40
CA LYS A 5 20.97 4.64 1.24
C LYS A 5 20.62 3.19 1.55
N LEU A 6 21.04 2.71 2.72
CA LEU A 6 20.77 1.34 3.16
C LEU A 6 19.27 1.10 3.34
N TYR A 7 18.56 2.05 3.97
CA TYR A 7 17.10 1.98 4.14
C TYR A 7 16.39 1.78 2.79
N PHE A 8 16.64 2.66 1.82
CA PHE A 8 15.97 2.58 0.52
C PHE A 8 16.39 1.36 -0.30
N ALA A 9 17.67 0.99 -0.26
CA ALA A 9 18.14 -0.20 -0.95
C ALA A 9 17.42 -1.46 -0.44
N LEU A 10 17.22 -1.58 0.87
CA LEU A 10 16.57 -2.73 1.48
C LEU A 10 15.06 -2.75 1.24
N THR A 11 14.37 -1.62 1.39
CA THR A 11 12.92 -1.57 1.13
C THR A 11 12.62 -1.82 -0.33
N GLU A 12 13.33 -1.17 -1.27
CA GLU A 12 13.12 -1.39 -2.71
C GLU A 12 13.48 -2.81 -3.14
N ALA A 13 14.59 -3.38 -2.65
CA ALA A 13 14.95 -4.76 -2.93
C ALA A 13 13.88 -5.74 -2.40
N SER A 14 13.38 -5.51 -1.19
CA SER A 14 12.28 -6.27 -0.60
C SER A 14 11.04 -6.23 -1.48
N SER A 15 10.63 -5.03 -1.94
CA SER A 15 9.49 -4.85 -2.85
C SER A 15 9.71 -5.60 -4.17
N PHE A 16 10.91 -5.52 -4.77
CA PHE A 16 11.20 -6.24 -6.02
C PHE A 16 11.12 -7.76 -5.85
N ILE A 17 11.66 -8.30 -4.75
CA ILE A 17 11.61 -9.73 -4.44
C ILE A 17 10.15 -10.15 -4.27
N GLN A 18 9.34 -9.37 -3.57
CA GLN A 18 7.93 -9.65 -3.34
C GLN A 18 7.12 -9.66 -4.65
N ILE A 19 7.31 -8.63 -5.48
CA ILE A 19 6.69 -8.51 -6.82
C ILE A 19 7.10 -9.71 -7.68
N TYR A 20 8.39 -10.04 -7.73
CA TYR A 20 8.87 -11.19 -8.48
C TYR A 20 8.23 -12.50 -8.00
N LYS A 21 8.24 -12.77 -6.69
CA LYS A 21 7.65 -13.98 -6.11
C LYS A 21 6.16 -14.10 -6.44
N ALA A 22 5.41 -13.00 -6.41
CA ALA A 22 3.99 -13.00 -6.73
C ALA A 22 3.72 -13.28 -8.22
N PHE A 23 4.58 -12.78 -9.12
CA PHE A 23 4.29 -12.84 -10.56
C PHE A 23 5.06 -13.90 -11.33
N LYS A 24 6.14 -14.48 -10.81
CA LYS A 24 7.07 -15.37 -11.55
C LYS A 24 6.41 -16.53 -12.29
N ASP A 25 5.32 -17.09 -11.77
CA ASP A 25 4.65 -18.26 -12.34
C ASP A 25 3.53 -17.89 -13.33
N GLN A 26 3.33 -16.59 -13.60
CA GLN A 26 2.34 -16.14 -14.57
C GLN A 26 2.82 -16.29 -16.02
N LYS A 27 1.86 -16.48 -16.94
CA LYS A 27 2.14 -16.45 -18.37
C LYS A 27 2.67 -15.07 -18.76
N SER A 28 3.63 -15.06 -19.68
CA SER A 28 4.40 -13.85 -19.98
C SER A 28 3.59 -12.66 -20.49
N HIS A 29 2.45 -12.91 -21.15
CA HIS A 29 1.54 -11.86 -21.66
C HIS A 29 0.68 -11.22 -20.56
N VAL A 30 0.58 -11.84 -19.39
CA VAL A 30 -0.19 -11.34 -18.23
C VAL A 30 0.66 -10.39 -17.37
N HIS A 31 1.98 -10.43 -17.50
CA HIS A 31 2.84 -9.54 -16.72
C HIS A 31 2.62 -8.07 -17.11
N PRO A 32 2.63 -7.16 -16.13
CA PRO A 32 2.57 -5.72 -16.37
C PRO A 32 3.93 -5.18 -16.83
N ARG A 33 4.44 -5.67 -17.98
CA ARG A 33 5.80 -5.39 -18.48
C ARG A 33 6.12 -3.90 -18.57
N THR A 34 5.14 -3.08 -18.98
CA THR A 34 5.31 -1.62 -19.04
C THR A 34 5.54 -1.01 -17.66
N LYS A 35 4.79 -1.46 -16.64
CA LYS A 35 4.99 -0.98 -15.25
C LYS A 35 6.28 -1.52 -14.64
N LEU A 36 6.61 -2.79 -14.89
CA LEU A 36 7.89 -3.38 -14.48
C LEU A 36 9.10 -2.62 -15.07
N LYS A 37 8.98 -2.13 -16.31
CA LYS A 37 10.01 -1.24 -16.90
C LYS A 37 9.97 0.17 -16.31
N LYS A 38 8.78 0.72 -16.05
CA LYS A 38 8.60 2.08 -15.53
C LYS A 38 9.15 2.21 -14.10
N MET A 39 8.95 1.22 -13.23
CA MET A 39 9.45 1.27 -11.84
C MET A 39 10.98 1.37 -11.74
N LEU A 40 11.71 0.91 -12.77
CA LEU A 40 13.18 0.96 -12.83
C LEU A 40 13.75 2.30 -13.31
N LYS A 41 12.91 3.27 -13.68
CA LYS A 41 13.34 4.58 -14.24
C LYS A 41 13.39 5.71 -13.21
N GLY A 42 13.31 5.37 -11.93
CA GLY A 42 13.33 6.36 -10.84
C GLY A 42 14.71 6.99 -10.64
N PRO A 43 14.79 8.13 -9.95
CA PRO A 43 16.07 8.66 -9.51
C PRO A 43 16.74 7.66 -8.55
N TYR A 44 18.08 7.59 -8.61
CA TYR A 44 18.85 6.62 -7.84
C TYR A 44 18.62 6.78 -6.34
N TYR A 45 18.50 8.02 -5.86
CA TYR A 45 18.15 8.30 -4.48
C TYR A 45 16.71 8.80 -4.35
N SER A 46 16.05 8.47 -3.25
CA SER A 46 14.64 8.85 -3.02
C SER A 46 14.43 10.30 -2.62
N TRP A 47 15.47 10.98 -2.13
CA TRP A 47 15.45 12.41 -1.83
C TRP A 47 15.71 13.28 -3.07
N GLU A 48 16.05 12.65 -4.20
CA GLU A 48 16.08 13.30 -5.52
C GLU A 48 14.70 13.26 -6.19
N GLU A 49 13.68 12.70 -5.53
CA GLU A 49 12.30 12.81 -5.95
C GLU A 49 11.83 14.26 -5.93
N ASP A 50 11.43 14.75 -7.08
CA ASP A 50 10.77 16.02 -7.26
C ASP A 50 9.35 15.79 -7.81
N VAL A 51 8.37 16.09 -6.96
CA VAL A 51 6.95 16.03 -7.31
C VAL A 51 6.65 16.99 -8.48
N LYS A 52 7.31 18.14 -8.56
CA LYS A 52 7.11 19.12 -9.64
C LYS A 52 7.81 18.70 -10.93
N GLY A 53 8.99 18.09 -10.81
CA GLY A 53 9.78 17.54 -11.92
C GLY A 53 9.26 16.23 -12.48
N GLY A 54 8.24 15.60 -11.86
CA GLY A 54 7.55 14.41 -12.37
C GLY A 54 8.34 13.10 -12.29
N ASN A 55 9.49 13.07 -11.61
CA ASN A 55 10.35 11.88 -11.50
C ASN A 55 9.93 10.91 -10.37
N ILE A 56 8.81 11.19 -9.69
CA ILE A 56 8.25 10.35 -8.61
C ILE A 56 7.52 9.11 -9.14
N GLU A 57 7.11 9.17 -10.41
CA GLU A 57 6.26 8.18 -11.08
C GLU A 57 6.77 6.73 -10.99
N PRO A 58 8.08 6.45 -11.09
CA PRO A 58 8.62 5.09 -10.93
C PRO A 58 8.36 4.49 -9.56
N ARG A 59 8.49 5.26 -8.47
CA ARG A 59 8.22 4.74 -7.11
C ARG A 59 6.72 4.69 -6.79
N ASN A 60 5.90 5.54 -7.41
CA ASN A 60 4.45 5.36 -7.41
C ASN A 60 4.09 4.03 -8.07
N THR A 61 4.70 3.75 -9.22
CA THR A 61 4.53 2.48 -9.95
C THR A 61 5.01 1.27 -9.14
N LEU A 62 6.12 1.41 -8.41
CA LEU A 62 6.62 0.37 -7.50
C LEU A 62 5.59 0.04 -6.42
N PHE A 63 5.04 1.06 -5.76
CA PHE A 63 4.02 0.88 -4.73
C PHE A 63 2.75 0.21 -5.26
N GLU A 64 2.25 0.64 -6.43
CA GLU A 64 1.10 -0.02 -7.07
C GLU A 64 1.35 -1.52 -7.33
N LEU A 65 2.55 -1.88 -7.78
CA LEU A 65 2.92 -3.28 -8.01
C LEU A 65 3.09 -4.06 -6.71
N GLU A 66 3.55 -3.42 -5.65
CA GLU A 66 3.65 -4.00 -4.32
C GLU A 66 2.26 -4.32 -3.75
N VAL A 67 1.32 -3.37 -3.83
CA VAL A 67 -0.09 -3.58 -3.47
C VAL A 67 -0.70 -4.71 -4.31
N ALA A 68 -0.47 -4.70 -5.62
CA ALA A 68 -0.93 -5.76 -6.52
C ALA A 68 -0.39 -7.15 -6.11
N SER A 69 0.87 -7.22 -5.67
CA SER A 69 1.47 -8.47 -5.20
C SER A 69 0.79 -9.01 -3.93
N LYS A 70 0.46 -8.13 -2.96
CA LYS A 70 -0.26 -8.48 -1.73
C LYS A 70 -1.66 -8.98 -2.03
N LEU A 71 -2.41 -8.25 -2.87
CA LEU A 71 -3.75 -8.65 -3.29
C LEU A 71 -3.75 -10.01 -3.99
N LYS A 72 -2.77 -10.26 -4.87
CA LYS A 72 -2.62 -11.55 -5.53
C LYS A 72 -2.37 -12.68 -4.52
N ASN A 73 -1.50 -12.45 -3.54
CA ASN A 73 -1.22 -13.44 -2.49
C ASN A 73 -2.44 -13.69 -1.59
N ALA A 74 -3.26 -12.67 -1.35
CA ALA A 74 -4.57 -12.78 -0.69
C ALA A 74 -5.64 -13.52 -1.54
N GLY A 75 -5.28 -13.98 -2.75
CA GLY A 75 -6.16 -14.75 -3.63
C GLY A 75 -7.02 -13.89 -4.58
N ALA A 76 -6.68 -12.61 -4.76
CA ALA A 76 -7.32 -11.77 -5.76
C ALA A 76 -6.83 -12.11 -7.18
N GLN A 77 -7.74 -12.07 -8.14
CA GLN A 77 -7.40 -12.16 -9.56
C GLN A 77 -7.19 -10.75 -10.11
N LEU A 78 -5.94 -10.35 -10.32
CA LEU A 78 -5.61 -9.06 -10.91
C LEU A 78 -6.04 -9.00 -12.38
N THR A 79 -6.61 -7.88 -12.79
CA THR A 79 -7.10 -7.66 -14.16
C THR A 79 -6.44 -6.47 -14.85
N ARG A 80 -6.10 -5.40 -14.10
CA ARG A 80 -5.37 -4.23 -14.61
C ARG A 80 -4.49 -3.63 -13.51
N PHE A 81 -3.52 -2.81 -13.90
CA PHE A 81 -2.50 -2.30 -12.98
C PHE A 81 -2.43 -0.78 -12.86
N ASP A 82 -3.37 -0.02 -13.42
CA ASP A 82 -3.47 1.41 -13.17
C ASP A 82 -4.28 1.60 -11.89
N ASP A 83 -3.62 1.73 -10.74
CA ASP A 83 -4.25 1.65 -9.41
C ASP A 83 -5.08 0.36 -9.26
N VAL A 84 -4.44 -0.76 -9.60
CA VAL A 84 -4.85 -2.14 -9.40
C VAL A 84 -6.36 -2.43 -9.47
N ASP A 85 -6.81 -2.91 -10.64
CA ASP A 85 -8.12 -3.57 -10.75
C ASP A 85 -7.95 -5.07 -10.45
N PHE A 86 -8.89 -5.63 -9.69
CA PHE A 86 -8.90 -7.06 -9.38
C PHE A 86 -10.33 -7.60 -9.22
N ILE A 87 -10.45 -8.92 -9.26
CA ILE A 87 -11.68 -9.66 -8.93
C ILE A 87 -11.44 -10.47 -7.67
N PHE A 88 -12.37 -10.36 -6.72
CA PHE A 88 -12.40 -11.20 -5.52
C PHE A 88 -13.83 -11.69 -5.29
N LYS A 89 -13.99 -13.02 -5.18
CA LYS A 89 -15.31 -13.68 -5.06
C LYS A 89 -16.35 -13.19 -6.10
N LYS A 90 -15.91 -13.01 -7.35
CA LYS A 90 -16.71 -12.53 -8.50
C LYS A 90 -17.15 -11.05 -8.43
N VAL A 91 -16.63 -10.28 -7.48
CA VAL A 91 -16.85 -8.84 -7.40
C VAL A 91 -15.63 -8.11 -7.92
N GLU A 92 -15.86 -7.07 -8.73
CA GLU A 92 -14.80 -6.21 -9.26
C GLU A 92 -14.44 -5.12 -8.26
N PHE A 93 -13.14 -4.96 -8.06
CA PHE A 93 -12.56 -3.95 -7.21
C PHE A 93 -11.52 -3.11 -7.96
N ASN A 94 -11.31 -1.91 -7.46
CA ASN A 94 -10.22 -1.04 -7.84
C ASN A 94 -9.58 -0.43 -6.59
N VAL A 95 -8.24 -0.40 -6.56
CA VAL A 95 -7.46 0.15 -5.43
C VAL A 95 -6.73 1.41 -5.83
N GLN A 96 -7.23 2.56 -5.38
CA GLN A 96 -6.56 3.84 -5.60
C GLN A 96 -5.34 3.96 -4.67
N CYS A 97 -4.14 3.91 -5.22
CA CYS A 97 -2.89 3.88 -4.46
C CYS A 97 -2.30 5.29 -4.35
N LYS A 98 -2.03 5.75 -3.11
CA LYS A 98 -1.41 7.06 -2.85
C LYS A 98 -0.22 6.91 -1.92
N ARG A 99 0.95 7.39 -2.37
CA ARG A 99 2.15 7.54 -1.53
C ARG A 99 2.09 8.89 -0.85
N LEU A 100 2.02 8.90 0.48
CA LEU A 100 1.89 10.15 1.23
C LEU A 100 3.25 10.75 1.50
N HIS A 101 3.58 11.83 0.78
CA HIS A 101 4.87 12.52 0.90
C HIS A 101 4.91 13.60 2.00
N SER A 102 3.77 14.00 2.56
CA SER A 102 3.67 14.99 3.62
C SER A 102 2.37 14.86 4.40
N LYS A 103 2.42 15.10 5.71
CA LYS A 103 1.26 15.05 6.61
C LYS A 103 0.19 16.08 6.23
N MET A 104 0.59 17.17 5.58
CA MET A 104 -0.33 18.22 5.12
C MET A 104 -1.19 17.78 3.94
N LYS A 105 -0.82 16.69 3.24
CA LYS A 105 -1.47 16.26 2.00
C LYS A 105 -2.39 15.06 2.17
N VAL A 106 -2.63 14.58 3.40
CA VAL A 106 -3.43 13.36 3.62
C VAL A 106 -4.84 13.54 3.06
N GLU A 107 -5.50 14.65 3.41
CA GLU A 107 -6.84 14.98 2.92
C GLU A 107 -6.87 15.15 1.39
N ASP A 108 -5.92 15.89 0.82
CA ASP A 108 -5.79 16.05 -0.63
C ASP A 108 -5.65 14.71 -1.36
N ASN A 109 -4.82 13.80 -0.83
CA ASN A 109 -4.62 12.47 -1.43
C ASN A 109 -5.88 11.61 -1.35
N ILE A 110 -6.62 11.66 -0.24
CA ILE A 110 -7.90 10.95 -0.10
C ILE A 110 -8.93 11.53 -1.08
N SER A 111 -9.02 12.85 -1.18
CA SER A 111 -9.90 13.53 -2.12
C SER A 111 -9.58 13.17 -3.57
N GLU A 112 -8.30 13.17 -3.94
CA GLU A 112 -7.84 12.78 -5.28
C GLU A 112 -8.16 11.31 -5.58
N ALA A 113 -7.87 10.40 -4.66
CA ALA A 113 -8.19 8.98 -4.79
C ALA A 113 -9.70 8.77 -4.99
N THR A 114 -10.52 9.46 -4.19
CA THR A 114 -11.98 9.41 -4.30
C THR A 114 -12.45 9.93 -5.67
N ALA A 115 -11.91 11.06 -6.14
CA ALA A 115 -12.21 11.64 -7.44
C ALA A 115 -11.82 10.71 -8.61
N GLN A 116 -10.67 10.06 -8.53
CA GLN A 116 -10.23 9.09 -9.54
C GLN A 116 -11.10 7.83 -9.54
N PHE A 117 -11.48 7.33 -8.36
CA PHE A 117 -12.43 6.21 -8.25
C PHE A 117 -13.80 6.55 -8.86
N TYR A 118 -14.37 7.72 -8.56
CA TYR A 118 -15.64 8.16 -9.13
C TYR A 118 -15.62 8.21 -10.67
N LYS A 119 -14.52 8.67 -11.27
CA LYS A 119 -14.37 8.67 -12.73
C LYS A 119 -14.46 7.27 -13.32
N ARG A 120 -13.90 6.27 -12.63
CA ARG A 120 -13.95 4.85 -13.04
C ARG A 120 -15.34 4.24 -12.85
N MET A 121 -16.04 4.62 -11.79
CA MET A 121 -17.40 4.16 -11.54
C MET A 121 -18.39 4.58 -12.64
N LYS A 122 -18.18 5.73 -13.30
CA LYS A 122 -19.07 6.19 -14.38
C LYS A 122 -19.26 5.16 -15.50
N SER A 123 -18.22 4.37 -15.81
CA SER A 123 -18.29 3.28 -16.79
C SER A 123 -18.44 1.89 -16.15
N ARG A 124 -18.33 1.78 -14.82
CA ARG A 124 -18.41 0.53 -14.05
C ARG A 124 -19.23 0.74 -12.77
N PRO A 125 -20.57 0.83 -12.83
CA PRO A 125 -21.40 1.22 -11.68
C PRO A 125 -21.30 0.27 -10.47
N ASN A 126 -20.99 -1.00 -10.69
CA ASN A 126 -20.87 -2.03 -9.65
C ASN A 126 -19.44 -2.17 -9.08
N LEU A 127 -18.49 -1.36 -9.55
CA LEU A 127 -17.11 -1.39 -9.09
C LEU A 127 -17.04 -0.99 -7.61
N LYS A 128 -16.35 -1.80 -6.81
CA LYS A 128 -16.04 -1.49 -5.41
C LYS A 128 -14.66 -0.86 -5.29
N GLY A 129 -14.51 0.05 -4.35
CA GLY A 129 -13.34 0.89 -4.16
C GLY A 129 -12.61 0.58 -2.87
N ILE A 130 -11.29 0.61 -2.95
CA ILE A 130 -10.40 0.62 -1.79
C ILE A 130 -9.42 1.77 -2.00
N ILE A 131 -9.12 2.54 -0.96
CA ILE A 131 -8.04 3.51 -0.99
C ILE A 131 -6.84 2.89 -0.27
N CYS A 132 -5.67 2.85 -0.91
CA CYS A 132 -4.45 2.35 -0.27
C CYS A 132 -3.44 3.47 -0.09
N LEU A 133 -3.05 3.73 1.15
CA LEU A 133 -2.18 4.82 1.55
C LEU A 133 -0.84 4.28 2.04
N SER A 134 0.25 4.53 1.32
CA SER A 134 1.59 4.30 1.85
C SER A 134 1.98 5.45 2.77
N ILE A 135 2.29 5.14 4.02
CA ILE A 135 2.65 6.10 5.06
C ILE A 135 4.14 6.10 5.40
N ASP A 136 4.95 5.38 4.62
CA ASP A 136 6.38 5.14 4.88
C ASP A 136 7.16 6.45 5.07
N LYS A 137 6.83 7.46 4.26
CA LYS A 137 7.41 8.81 4.34
C LYS A 137 6.80 9.70 5.43
N LEU A 138 5.64 9.36 5.98
CA LEU A 138 4.99 10.19 7.02
C LEU A 138 5.44 9.90 8.44
N THR A 139 6.08 8.75 8.65
CA THR A 139 6.55 8.30 9.97
C THR A 139 7.59 9.25 10.57
N GLY A 140 8.20 10.14 9.77
CA GLY A 140 9.37 10.94 10.17
C GLY A 140 10.60 10.07 10.46
N LYS A 141 10.51 8.78 10.13
CA LYS A 141 11.52 7.73 10.33
C LYS A 141 12.12 7.25 9.02
N GLU A 142 12.06 8.06 7.98
CA GLU A 142 12.57 7.75 6.63
C GLU A 142 14.08 7.41 6.65
N ASN A 143 14.74 7.67 7.78
CA ASN A 143 16.15 7.41 8.06
C ASN A 143 16.36 6.62 9.37
N MET A 144 15.29 6.19 10.05
CA MET A 144 15.33 5.54 11.36
C MET A 144 14.90 4.08 11.22
N PHE A 145 15.85 3.18 11.41
CA PHE A 145 15.57 1.78 11.60
C PHE A 145 14.69 1.60 12.84
N LEU A 146 13.65 0.78 12.73
CA LEU A 146 12.84 0.38 13.87
C LEU A 146 13.64 -0.58 14.74
N LYS A 147 14.29 -0.06 15.77
CA LYS A 147 15.02 -0.88 16.74
C LYS A 147 14.06 -1.62 17.66
N VAL A 148 14.26 -2.92 17.82
CA VAL A 148 13.44 -3.83 18.65
C VAL A 148 14.33 -4.89 19.28
N LYS A 149 13.88 -5.52 20.37
CA LYS A 149 14.61 -6.61 21.03
C LYS A 149 14.23 -8.00 20.55
N SER A 150 13.11 -8.12 19.85
CA SER A 150 12.61 -9.38 19.32
C SER A 150 11.75 -9.15 18.06
N PRO A 151 11.52 -10.20 17.24
CA PRO A 151 10.58 -10.12 16.14
C PRO A 151 9.16 -9.71 16.58
N ASP A 152 8.68 -10.17 17.73
CA ASP A 152 7.32 -9.88 18.23
C ASP A 152 7.13 -8.37 18.52
N GLU A 153 8.18 -7.69 18.97
CA GLU A 153 8.14 -6.24 19.18
C GLU A 153 7.98 -5.44 17.88
N ILE A 154 8.35 -6.00 16.73
CA ILE A 154 8.14 -5.35 15.42
C ILE A 154 6.66 -5.14 15.20
N ARG A 155 5.86 -6.20 15.37
CA ARG A 155 4.42 -6.15 15.12
C ARG A 155 3.74 -5.14 16.04
N LEU A 156 4.05 -5.17 17.34
CA LEU A 156 3.50 -4.21 18.30
C LEU A 156 3.79 -2.75 17.92
N LYS A 157 4.99 -2.46 17.40
CA LYS A 157 5.36 -1.10 16.97
C LYS A 157 4.72 -0.71 15.64
N LEU A 158 4.54 -1.66 14.71
CA LEU A 158 3.81 -1.44 13.47
C LEU A 158 2.34 -1.13 13.76
N ASP A 159 1.69 -1.96 14.58
CA ASP A 159 0.32 -1.72 15.07
C ASP A 159 0.17 -0.34 15.69
N THR A 160 1.16 0.10 16.47
CA THR A 160 1.14 1.44 17.07
C THR A 160 1.20 2.56 16.02
N ILE A 161 2.06 2.41 14.99
CA ILE A 161 2.18 3.39 13.91
C ILE A 161 0.89 3.46 13.09
N GLU A 162 0.35 2.29 12.74
CA GLU A 162 -0.87 2.14 11.96
C GLU A 162 -2.09 2.68 12.70
N ASN A 163 -2.33 2.24 13.93
CA ASN A 163 -3.46 2.70 14.74
C ASN A 163 -3.37 4.19 15.04
N SER A 164 -2.17 4.73 15.30
CA SER A 164 -2.00 6.18 15.47
C SER A 164 -2.37 6.97 14.20
N PHE A 165 -2.05 6.43 13.01
CA PHE A 165 -2.46 7.03 11.75
C PHE A 165 -3.98 6.93 11.53
N LEU A 166 -4.56 5.75 11.77
CA LEU A 166 -5.99 5.50 11.67
C LEU A 166 -6.76 6.43 12.61
N ASP A 167 -6.47 6.44 13.90
CA ASP A 167 -7.20 7.26 14.88
C ASP A 167 -7.17 8.75 14.55
N LYS A 168 -6.06 9.22 13.95
CA LYS A 168 -5.92 10.61 13.55
C LYS A 168 -6.73 10.98 12.31
N TYR A 169 -6.82 10.09 11.33
CA TYR A 169 -7.35 10.43 9.99
C TYR A 169 -8.64 9.69 9.62
N ARG A 170 -9.10 8.73 10.43
CA ARG A 170 -10.29 7.88 10.18
C ARG A 170 -11.54 8.68 9.82
N ALA A 171 -11.75 9.81 10.50
CA ALA A 171 -12.87 10.69 10.22
C ALA A 171 -12.92 11.16 8.75
N LEU A 172 -11.78 11.32 8.06
CA LEU A 172 -11.75 11.77 6.67
C LEU A 172 -12.46 10.79 5.73
N TRP A 173 -12.21 9.49 5.88
CA TRP A 173 -12.82 8.49 5.01
C TRP A 173 -14.15 7.94 5.56
N HIS A 174 -14.39 7.97 6.87
CA HIS A 174 -15.71 7.62 7.44
C HIS A 174 -16.80 8.62 7.05
N ASN A 175 -16.42 9.87 6.74
CA ASN A 175 -17.34 10.91 6.27
C ASN A 175 -17.51 10.93 4.74
N LEU A 176 -16.95 9.97 4.01
CA LEU A 176 -17.16 9.88 2.56
C LEU A 176 -18.63 9.54 2.25
N VAL A 177 -19.20 10.28 1.32
CA VAL A 177 -20.60 10.09 0.88
C VAL A 177 -20.76 8.84 0.00
N ASN A 178 -19.67 8.34 -0.61
CA ASN A 178 -19.75 7.21 -1.54
C ASN A 178 -19.75 5.86 -0.86
N ILE A 179 -20.89 5.20 -0.96
CA ILE A 179 -21.14 3.84 -0.47
C ILE A 179 -20.38 2.73 -1.20
N ASN A 180 -19.65 3.03 -2.29
CA ASN A 180 -18.89 2.02 -3.04
C ASN A 180 -17.41 1.99 -2.69
N ILE A 181 -16.90 2.96 -1.93
CA ILE A 181 -15.56 2.85 -1.32
C ILE A 181 -15.76 2.13 0.01
N LEU A 182 -15.26 0.90 0.11
CA LEU A 182 -15.58 0.00 1.21
C LEU A 182 -14.54 0.02 2.32
N ALA A 183 -13.29 0.39 2.00
CA ALA A 183 -12.19 0.35 2.95
C ALA A 183 -11.05 1.31 2.59
N VAL A 184 -10.26 1.60 3.62
CA VAL A 184 -8.93 2.20 3.49
C VAL A 184 -7.89 1.21 4.00
N LEU A 185 -6.83 1.02 3.21
CA LEU A 185 -5.64 0.27 3.56
C LEU A 185 -4.53 1.24 3.94
N ILE A 186 -3.91 1.02 5.09
CA ILE A 186 -2.70 1.71 5.49
C ILE A 186 -1.53 0.76 5.24
N PHE A 187 -0.62 1.16 4.37
CA PHE A 187 0.53 0.37 3.98
C PHE A 187 1.78 0.94 4.65
N VAL A 188 2.51 0.08 5.36
CA VAL A 188 3.74 0.44 6.06
C VAL A 188 4.88 -0.48 5.61
N HIS A 189 5.91 0.11 5.01
CA HIS A 189 7.14 -0.56 4.63
C HIS A 189 8.34 0.14 5.28
N ILE A 190 8.95 -0.55 6.23
CA ILE A 190 10.07 -0.07 7.03
C ILE A 190 11.20 -1.09 7.08
N VAL A 191 12.35 -0.66 7.62
CA VAL A 191 13.44 -1.55 8.01
C VAL A 191 13.54 -1.58 9.53
N ALA A 192 13.62 -2.77 10.11
CA ALA A 192 13.80 -3.01 11.53
C ALA A 192 15.19 -3.58 11.83
N ILE A 193 15.69 -3.25 13.02
CA ILE A 193 16.90 -3.84 13.61
C ILE A 193 16.45 -4.62 14.85
N ILE A 194 16.68 -5.93 14.85
CA ILE A 194 16.48 -6.79 16.01
C ILE A 194 17.83 -6.89 16.74
N GLU A 195 17.85 -6.41 17.97
CA GLU A 195 19.04 -6.45 18.84
C GLU A 195 19.34 -7.92 19.21
N GLU A 196 20.36 -8.49 18.59
CA GLU A 196 20.78 -9.89 18.79
C GLU A 196 22.30 -9.96 19.02
N GLN A 197 22.76 -11.00 19.73
CA GLN A 197 24.18 -11.22 20.01
C GLN A 197 24.71 -12.38 19.16
N PRO A 198 25.90 -12.26 18.53
CA PRO A 198 26.88 -11.17 18.65
C PRO A 198 26.60 -9.96 17.74
N HIS A 199 25.62 -10.05 16.84
CA HIS A 199 25.34 -9.02 15.86
C HIS A 199 23.84 -8.78 15.71
N ASP A 200 23.47 -7.52 15.62
CA ASP A 200 22.14 -7.07 15.27
C ASP A 200 21.67 -7.67 13.94
N LEU A 201 20.41 -8.12 13.89
CA LEU A 201 19.77 -8.60 12.68
C LEU A 201 18.99 -7.46 12.00
N LEU A 202 19.26 -7.23 10.72
CA LEU A 202 18.57 -6.24 9.90
C LEU A 202 17.51 -6.91 9.02
N THR A 203 16.26 -6.43 9.09
CA THR A 203 15.15 -7.00 8.31
C THR A 203 14.24 -5.92 7.73
N SER A 204 13.68 -6.16 6.55
CA SER A 204 12.55 -5.36 6.04
C SER A 204 11.23 -5.89 6.61
N CYS A 205 10.29 -4.99 6.83
CA CYS A 205 8.95 -5.31 7.32
C CYS A 205 7.93 -4.56 6.46
N CYS A 206 6.93 -5.28 5.96
CA CYS A 206 5.86 -4.74 5.15
C CYS A 206 4.52 -5.21 5.73
N ASP A 207 3.74 -4.24 6.20
CA ASP A 207 2.51 -4.46 6.94
C ASP A 207 1.35 -3.66 6.35
N ILE A 208 0.13 -4.15 6.59
CA ILE A 208 -1.10 -3.55 6.09
C ILE A 208 -2.12 -3.52 7.23
N ALA A 209 -2.52 -2.30 7.61
CA ALA A 209 -3.69 -2.08 8.45
C ALA A 209 -4.94 -1.89 7.58
N PHE A 210 -6.06 -2.47 8.01
CA PHE A 210 -7.32 -2.46 7.29
C PHE A 210 -8.42 -1.72 8.07
N ASP A 211 -9.01 -0.67 7.49
CA ASP A 211 -10.15 0.04 8.11
C ASP A 211 -11.36 0.02 7.17
N VAL A 212 -12.40 -0.73 7.58
CA VAL A 212 -13.68 -0.81 6.86
C VAL A 212 -14.46 0.48 7.06
N ILE A 213 -14.96 1.07 5.98
CA ILE A 213 -15.78 2.27 6.04
C ILE A 213 -17.21 1.88 6.49
N PRO A 214 -17.70 2.44 7.61
CA PRO A 214 -19.04 2.14 8.10
C PRO A 214 -20.08 2.87 7.23
N ILE A 215 -20.62 2.17 6.24
CA ILE A 215 -21.67 2.72 5.38
C ILE A 215 -23.04 2.34 5.96
N LYS A 216 -23.90 3.35 6.18
CA LYS A 216 -25.32 3.11 6.49
C LYS A 216 -25.96 2.34 5.33
N GLY A 217 -26.35 1.09 5.57
CA GLY A 217 -26.94 0.22 4.55
C GLY A 217 -25.92 -0.55 3.72
N ILE A 218 -24.69 -0.73 4.19
CA ILE A 218 -23.80 -1.77 3.65
C ILE A 218 -24.62 -3.07 3.59
N GLN A 219 -24.71 -3.67 2.41
CA GLN A 219 -25.28 -4.99 2.32
C GLN A 219 -24.36 -5.91 3.11
N THR A 220 -24.89 -6.76 3.99
CA THR A 220 -24.11 -7.71 4.80
C THR A 220 -23.07 -8.48 3.97
N VAL A 221 -23.36 -8.67 2.68
CA VAL A 221 -22.48 -9.27 1.67
C VAL A 221 -21.21 -8.44 1.42
N ASP A 222 -21.32 -7.13 1.18
CA ASP A 222 -20.16 -6.25 0.91
C ASP A 222 -19.24 -6.18 2.14
N TYR A 223 -19.82 -6.13 3.34
CA TYR A 223 -19.04 -6.16 4.59
C TYR A 223 -18.29 -7.47 4.78
N ASN A 224 -18.96 -8.61 4.63
CA ASN A 224 -18.32 -9.91 4.79
C ASN A 224 -17.22 -10.11 3.75
N LEU A 225 -17.45 -9.64 2.52
CA LEU A 225 -16.49 -9.70 1.43
C LEU A 225 -15.23 -8.89 1.73
N ILE A 226 -15.41 -7.64 2.17
CA ILE A 226 -14.27 -6.74 2.44
C ILE A 226 -13.52 -7.15 3.72
N ALA A 227 -14.23 -7.66 4.72
CA ALA A 227 -13.62 -8.23 5.93
C ALA A 227 -12.83 -9.51 5.64
N GLU A 228 -13.34 -10.41 4.77
CA GLU A 228 -12.59 -11.59 4.34
C GLU A 228 -11.31 -11.19 3.59
N MET A 229 -11.37 -10.17 2.72
CA MET A 229 -10.18 -9.64 2.05
C MET A 229 -9.18 -9.07 3.06
N GLY A 230 -9.63 -8.27 4.02
CA GLY A 230 -8.77 -7.68 5.04
C GLY A 230 -8.00 -8.73 5.83
N LYS A 231 -8.70 -9.77 6.31
CA LYS A 231 -8.06 -10.89 7.01
C LYS A 231 -6.95 -11.56 6.18
N ARG A 232 -7.19 -11.77 4.88
CA ARG A 232 -6.19 -12.40 3.99
C ARG A 232 -5.02 -11.49 3.61
N LEU A 233 -5.14 -10.18 3.82
CA LEU A 233 -4.06 -9.22 3.60
C LEU A 233 -3.15 -9.08 4.83
N GLU A 234 -3.69 -9.39 6.00
CA GLU A 234 -2.98 -9.43 7.29
C GLU A 234 -2.24 -10.77 7.51
N ASP A 235 -2.72 -11.87 6.90
CA ASP A 235 -2.08 -13.21 6.87
C ASP A 235 -0.86 -13.28 5.92
#